data_AF-A0AAW0XIC1-F1
#
_entry.id   AF-A0AAW0XIC1-F1
#
_cell.length_a   1.000
_cell.length_b   1.000
_cell.length_c   1.000
_cell.angle_alpha   90.00
_cell.angle_beta   90.00
_cell.angle_gamma   90.00
#
_symmetry.space_group_name_H-M   'P 1'
#
loop_
_entity.id
_entity.type
_entity.pdbx_description
1 polymer ?
#
loop_
_entity_poly.entity_id
_entity_poly.type
_entity_poly.pdbx_seq_one_letter_code
_entity_poly.pdbx_strand_id
1 'polypeptide(L)'
;MKDLAVSEGQKFLTQNPRPEVYFHHRRDGDMDYLSAIINEINDESVPKVLTLGEDKGPGSLVVHGPPDFVAEVGPRLCEILEGRGGGKSRFTGKVTKLSKRGEAESFVRSLLQNQKK
;
A
#
# COMPACT_ATOMS: atom_id res chain seq x y z
N MET A 1 2.21 14.32 -13.41
CA MET A 1 1.91 13.16 -12.54
C MET A 1 1.66 13.56 -11.08
N LYS A 2 2.37 14.56 -10.53
CA LYS A 2 2.18 15.05 -9.16
C LYS A 2 0.75 15.54 -8.83
N ASP A 3 0.14 16.32 -9.73
CA ASP A 3 -1.26 16.76 -9.58
C ASP A 3 -2.27 15.60 -9.42
N LEU A 4 -2.09 14.51 -10.18
CA LEU A 4 -2.92 13.32 -10.08
C LEU A 4 -2.76 12.63 -8.72
N ALA A 5 -1.52 12.54 -8.23
CA ALA A 5 -1.24 11.94 -6.92
C ALA A 5 -1.86 12.77 -5.78
N VAL A 6 -1.75 14.10 -5.89
CA VAL A 6 -2.36 15.06 -4.96
C VAL A 6 -3.88 14.90 -4.96
N SER A 7 -4.50 14.90 -6.14
CA SER A 7 -5.95 14.73 -6.26
C SER A 7 -6.46 13.43 -5.62
N GLU A 8 -5.75 12.31 -5.83
CA GLU A 8 -6.10 11.03 -5.22
C GLU A 8 -5.92 11.01 -3.69
N GLY A 9 -4.83 11.61 -3.19
CA GLY A 9 -4.61 11.78 -1.75
C GLY A 9 -5.70 12.64 -1.08
N GLN A 10 -6.10 13.73 -1.72
CA GLN A 10 -7.17 14.59 -1.19
C GLN A 10 -8.54 13.92 -1.23
N LYS A 11 -8.85 13.17 -2.29
CA LYS A 11 -10.09 12.37 -2.34
C LYS A 11 -10.17 11.42 -1.16
N PHE A 12 -9.06 10.77 -0.83
CA PHE A 12 -8.98 9.90 0.33
C PHE A 12 -9.25 10.64 1.64
N LEU A 13 -8.58 11.78 1.86
CA LEU A 13 -8.75 12.60 3.06
C LEU A 13 -10.19 13.14 3.21
N THR A 14 -10.84 13.42 2.09
CA THR A 14 -12.22 13.92 2.02
C THR A 14 -13.26 12.79 2.07
N GLN A 15 -12.84 11.53 1.92
CA GLN A 15 -13.73 10.38 1.94
C GLN A 15 -14.23 10.11 3.36
N ASN A 16 -15.55 10.07 3.53
CA ASN A 16 -16.19 9.80 4.80
C ASN A 16 -17.20 8.64 4.64
N PRO A 17 -17.05 7.51 5.37
CA PRO A 17 -16.06 7.24 6.42
C PRO A 17 -14.65 7.04 5.87
N ARG A 18 -13.64 7.51 6.61
CA ARG A 18 -12.23 7.25 6.29
C ARG A 18 -11.97 5.76 6.35
N PRO A 19 -11.50 5.13 5.27
CA PRO A 19 -11.15 3.71 5.32
C PRO A 19 -9.91 3.52 6.19
N GLU A 20 -9.85 2.38 6.89
CA GLU A 20 -8.78 2.07 7.83
C GLU A 20 -7.43 1.84 7.15
N VAL A 21 -7.44 1.58 5.84
CA VAL A 21 -6.28 1.39 5.00
C VAL A 21 -6.55 1.90 3.60
N TYR A 22 -5.56 2.58 3.02
CA TYR A 22 -5.62 3.04 1.65
C TYR A 22 -4.98 2.03 0.71
N PHE A 23 -5.78 1.35 -0.10
CA PHE A 23 -5.27 0.50 -1.17
C PHE A 23 -5.32 1.23 -2.50
N HIS A 24 -4.18 1.31 -3.18
CA HIS A 24 -4.12 1.88 -4.51
C HIS A 24 -3.26 0.99 -5.42
N HIS A 25 -3.85 0.54 -6.52
CA HIS A 25 -3.17 -0.29 -7.50
C HIS A 25 -3.07 0.45 -8.82
N ARG A 26 -1.88 0.50 -9.40
CA ARG A 26 -1.67 1.12 -10.71
C ARG A 26 -0.77 0.27 -11.59
N ARG A 27 -1.18 0.09 -12.84
CA ARG A 27 -0.41 -0.66 -13.86
C ARG A 27 0.75 0.18 -14.39
N ASP A 28 0.46 1.45 -14.65
CA ASP A 28 1.34 2.45 -15.26
C ASP A 28 1.60 3.57 -14.24
N GLY A 29 2.65 3.41 -13.44
CA GLY A 29 3.01 4.37 -12.41
C GLY A 29 4.39 4.11 -11.83
N ASP A 30 4.96 5.16 -11.26
CA ASP A 30 6.32 5.15 -10.73
C ASP A 30 6.35 5.36 -9.22
N MET A 31 7.50 5.06 -8.62
CA MET A 31 7.74 5.34 -7.19
C MET A 31 7.56 6.82 -6.84
N ASP A 32 7.78 7.74 -7.79
CA ASP A 32 7.55 9.18 -7.59
C ASP A 32 6.06 9.49 -7.37
N TYR A 33 5.18 8.88 -8.17
CA TYR A 33 3.73 9.01 -8.02
C TYR A 33 3.26 8.47 -6.66
N LEU A 34 3.77 7.30 -6.26
CA LEU A 34 3.46 6.74 -4.94
C LEU A 34 3.93 7.65 -3.80
N SER A 35 5.15 8.17 -3.92
CA SER A 35 5.71 9.06 -2.90
C SER A 35 4.94 10.37 -2.82
N ALA A 36 4.46 10.90 -3.95
CA ALA A 36 3.60 12.07 -3.97
C ALA A 36 2.26 11.83 -3.27
N ILE A 37 1.60 10.68 -3.48
CA ILE A 37 0.35 10.34 -2.76
C ILE A 37 0.61 10.25 -1.25
N ILE A 38 1.68 9.55 -0.86
CA ILE A 38 2.05 9.38 0.55
C ILE A 38 2.24 10.76 1.20
N ASN A 39 3.00 11.63 0.53
CA ASN A 39 3.27 12.99 1.00
C ASN A 39 2.02 13.86 1.03
N GLU A 40 1.08 13.67 0.10
CA GLU A 40 -0.18 14.43 0.10
C GLU A 40 -1.08 14.02 1.26
N ILE A 41 -1.26 12.72 1.46
CA ILE A 41 -2.09 12.24 2.57
C ILE A 41 -1.47 12.71 3.89
N ASN A 42 -0.12 12.73 3.98
CA ASN A 42 0.68 13.18 5.13
C ASN A 42 0.20 12.68 6.50
N ASP A 43 -0.51 11.55 6.52
CA ASP A 43 -1.18 11.01 7.69
C ASP A 43 -0.55 9.66 8.00
N GLU A 44 0.43 9.62 8.89
CA GLU A 44 1.14 8.37 9.23
C GLU A 44 0.27 7.39 10.01
N SER A 45 -0.88 7.83 10.54
CA SER A 45 -1.84 6.97 11.25
C SER A 45 -2.61 6.05 10.32
N VAL A 46 -2.82 6.48 9.07
CA VAL A 46 -3.47 5.64 8.06
C VAL A 46 -2.44 4.82 7.28
N PRO A 47 -2.46 3.48 7.38
CA PRO A 47 -1.64 2.63 6.52
C PRO A 47 -2.08 2.74 5.05
N LYS A 48 -1.09 2.90 4.18
CA LYS A 48 -1.22 3.02 2.73
C LYS A 48 -0.50 1.86 2.09
N VAL A 49 -1.22 1.09 1.31
CA VAL A 49 -0.71 -0.04 0.55
C VAL A 49 -0.87 0.30 -0.93
N LEU A 50 0.24 0.63 -1.55
CA LEU A 50 0.34 1.01 -2.94
C LEU A 50 0.98 -0.13 -3.72
N THR A 51 0.37 -0.58 -4.80
CA THR A 51 0.92 -1.61 -5.69
C THR A 51 1.08 -1.06 -7.10
N LEU A 52 2.19 -1.41 -7.72
CA LEU A 52 2.53 -1.13 -9.11
C LEU A 52 2.73 -2.42 -9.86
N GLY A 53 2.34 -2.47 -11.14
CA GLY A 53 2.70 -3.54 -12.05
C GLY A 53 1.52 -4.26 -12.70
N GLU A 54 1.86 -5.20 -13.57
CA GLU A 54 0.92 -5.94 -14.40
C GLU A 54 0.47 -7.25 -13.74
N ASP A 55 -0.76 -7.68 -14.01
CA ASP A 55 -1.38 -8.86 -13.38
C ASP A 55 -0.56 -10.14 -13.59
N LYS A 56 0.12 -10.26 -14.73
CA LYS A 56 1.00 -11.38 -15.11
C LYS A 56 2.49 -10.97 -15.22
N GLY A 57 2.93 -9.97 -14.47
CA GLY A 57 4.29 -9.42 -14.58
C GLY A 57 4.92 -9.08 -13.23
N PRO A 58 6.20 -8.66 -13.24
CA PRO A 58 6.86 -8.14 -12.06
C PRO A 58 6.17 -6.85 -11.61
N GLY A 59 5.63 -6.89 -10.40
CA GLY A 59 5.07 -5.76 -9.69
C GLY A 59 6.00 -5.21 -8.63
N SER A 60 5.63 -4.05 -8.11
CA SER A 60 6.20 -3.47 -6.91
C SER A 60 5.09 -3.19 -5.89
N LEU A 61 5.39 -3.44 -4.64
CA LEU A 61 4.54 -3.15 -3.49
C LEU A 61 5.25 -2.09 -2.66
N VAL A 62 4.50 -1.09 -2.21
CA VAL A 62 4.94 -0.08 -1.26
C VAL A 62 3.91 0.02 -0.16
N VAL A 63 4.34 -0.18 1.08
CA VAL A 63 3.52 0.04 2.28
C VAL A 63 4.11 1.21 3.05
N HIS A 64 3.26 2.16 3.40
CA HIS A 64 3.63 3.35 4.16
C HIS A 64 2.60 3.63 5.24
N GLY A 65 3.02 3.82 6.48
CA GLY A 65 2.10 4.00 7.60
C GLY A 65 2.84 3.85 8.93
N PRO A 66 2.13 3.44 10.00
CA PRO A 66 2.75 3.25 11.29
C PRO A 66 3.84 2.17 11.20
N PRO A 67 5.03 2.38 11.78
CA PRO A 67 6.16 1.46 11.66
C PRO A 67 5.84 0.06 12.19
N ASP A 68 4.98 -0.03 13.21
CA ASP A 68 4.49 -1.30 13.78
C ASP A 68 3.71 -2.12 12.74
N PHE A 69 2.75 -1.47 12.08
CA PHE A 69 1.96 -2.07 11.01
C PHE A 69 2.81 -2.42 9.79
N VAL A 70 3.70 -1.52 9.37
CA VAL A 70 4.57 -1.72 8.19
C VAL A 70 5.51 -2.91 8.41
N ALA A 71 6.04 -3.08 9.63
CA ALA A 71 6.92 -4.18 9.99
C ALA A 71 6.20 -5.55 10.01
N GLU A 72 4.92 -5.59 10.36
CA GLU A 72 4.12 -6.82 10.38
C GLU A 72 3.55 -7.15 8.98
N VAL A 73 2.96 -6.15 8.32
CA VAL A 73 2.28 -6.32 7.03
C VAL A 73 3.25 -6.46 5.86
N GLY A 74 4.35 -5.70 5.87
CA GLY A 74 5.36 -5.73 4.81
C GLY A 74 5.83 -7.15 4.44
N PRO A 75 6.43 -7.92 5.37
CA PRO A 75 6.92 -9.27 5.09
C PRO A 75 5.78 -10.23 4.70
N ARG A 76 4.60 -10.12 5.34
CA ARG A 76 3.43 -10.95 5.01
C ARG A 76 2.92 -10.72 3.60
N LEU A 77 2.86 -9.47 3.15
CA LEU A 77 2.47 -9.16 1.78
C LEU A 77 3.48 -9.70 0.75
N CYS A 78 4.79 -9.62 1.04
CA CYS A 78 5.81 -10.24 0.21
C CYS A 78 5.66 -11.77 0.16
N GLU A 79 5.34 -12.41 1.28
CA GLU A 79 5.12 -13.86 1.35
C GLU A 79 3.91 -14.29 0.50
N ILE A 80 2.78 -13.58 0.62
CA ILE A 80 1.55 -13.86 -0.16
C ILE A 80 1.79 -13.62 -1.66
N LEU A 81 2.41 -12.51 -2.02
CA LEU A 81 2.61 -12.08 -3.41
C LEU A 81 3.85 -12.69 -4.07
N GLU A 82 4.49 -13.66 -3.41
CA GLU A 82 5.73 -14.32 -3.85
C GLU A 82 6.78 -13.30 -4.33
N GLY A 83 7.10 -12.37 -3.44
CA GLY A 83 7.98 -11.24 -3.66
C GLY A 83 9.09 -11.12 -2.63
N ARG A 84 9.97 -10.15 -2.84
CA ARG A 84 11.00 -9.73 -1.89
C ARG A 84 10.99 -8.23 -1.70
N GLY A 85 11.04 -7.81 -0.46
CA GLY A 85 11.04 -6.41 -0.07
C GLY A 85 11.57 -6.19 1.33
N GLY A 86 11.73 -4.93 1.69
CA GLY A 86 12.18 -4.51 3.01
C GLY A 86 11.93 -3.03 3.26
N GLY A 87 11.91 -2.67 4.54
CA GLY A 87 11.84 -1.28 5.01
C GLY A 87 11.14 -1.17 6.36
N LYS A 88 11.65 -0.30 7.25
CA LYS A 88 11.14 -0.15 8.62
C LYS A 88 10.01 0.89 8.75
N SER A 89 10.16 2.06 8.13
CA SER A 89 9.10 3.10 8.11
C SER A 89 8.27 3.07 6.83
N ARG A 90 8.89 2.62 5.73
CA ARG A 90 8.27 2.43 4.41
C ARG A 90 8.74 1.10 3.86
N PHE A 91 7.86 0.12 3.78
CA PHE A 91 8.21 -1.18 3.22
C PHE A 91 8.08 -1.11 1.70
N THR A 92 9.14 -1.49 0.99
CA THR A 92 9.11 -1.56 -0.47
C THR A 92 9.56 -2.94 -0.91
N GLY A 93 8.82 -3.57 -1.81
CA GLY A 93 9.11 -4.91 -2.30
C GLY A 93 8.78 -5.07 -3.75
N LYS A 94 9.49 -5.95 -4.43
CA LYS A 94 9.13 -6.42 -5.76
C LYS A 94 8.37 -7.72 -5.61
N VAL A 95 7.22 -7.80 -6.25
CA VAL A 95 6.33 -8.96 -6.21
C VAL A 95 6.19 -9.52 -7.61
N THR A 96 6.01 -10.83 -7.74
CA THR A 96 5.85 -11.44 -9.07
C THR A 96 4.43 -11.94 -9.30
N LYS A 97 3.63 -12.02 -8.23
CA LYS A 97 2.30 -12.63 -8.26
C LYS A 97 1.21 -11.67 -7.79
N LEU A 98 0.98 -10.62 -8.60
CA LEU A 98 -0.07 -9.65 -8.36
C LEU A 98 -1.48 -10.24 -8.41
N SER A 99 -1.67 -11.42 -9.02
CA SER A 99 -2.94 -12.15 -8.99
C SER A 99 -3.40 -12.51 -7.56
N LYS A 100 -2.48 -12.59 -6.59
CA LYS A 100 -2.79 -12.82 -5.17
C LYS A 100 -3.05 -11.53 -4.37
N ARG A 101 -3.15 -10.36 -5.03
CA ARG A 101 -3.43 -9.08 -4.37
C ARG A 101 -4.69 -9.12 -3.51
N GLY A 102 -5.75 -9.81 -3.95
CA GLY A 102 -6.99 -9.91 -3.18
C GLY A 102 -6.82 -10.64 -1.85
N GLU A 103 -5.94 -11.64 -1.81
CA GLU A 103 -5.57 -12.37 -0.60
C GLU A 103 -4.75 -11.46 0.33
N ALA A 104 -3.79 -10.74 -0.24
CA ALA A 104 -2.97 -9.74 0.44
C ALA A 104 -3.81 -8.59 1.07
N GLU A 105 -4.77 -8.04 0.32
CA GLU A 105 -5.70 -7.02 0.80
C GLU A 105 -6.61 -7.56 1.91
N SER A 106 -7.11 -8.78 1.77
CA SER A 106 -7.94 -9.44 2.78
C SER A 106 -7.18 -9.69 4.08
N PHE A 107 -5.93 -10.15 3.98
CA PHE A 107 -5.05 -10.33 5.14
C PHE A 107 -4.84 -9.02 5.89
N VAL A 108 -4.52 -7.93 5.17
CA VAL A 108 -4.33 -6.62 5.76
C VAL A 108 -5.59 -6.10 6.45
N ARG A 109 -6.76 -6.22 5.80
CA ARG A 109 -8.03 -5.82 6.42
C ARG A 109 -8.31 -6.62 7.69
N SER A 110 -8.07 -7.93 7.67
CA SER A 110 -8.24 -8.78 8.85
C SER A 110 -7.30 -8.37 9.98
N LEU A 111 -6.07 -8.00 9.68
CA LEU A 111 -5.10 -7.52 10.68
C LEU A 111 -5.57 -6.23 11.35
N LEU A 112 -6.07 -5.28 10.56
CA LEU A 112 -6.58 -4.01 11.07
C LEU A 112 -7.81 -4.20 11.96
N GLN A 113 -8.72 -5.10 11.56
CA GLN A 113 -9.86 -5.47 12.40
C GLN A 113 -9.44 -6.14 13.71
N ASN A 114 -8.36 -6.91 13.70
CA ASN A 114 -7.86 -7.60 14.88
C ASN A 114 -7.11 -6.67 15.85
N GLN A 115 -6.39 -5.66 15.34
CA GLN A 115 -5.71 -4.63 16.16
C GLN A 115 -6.68 -3.67 16.87
N LYS A 116 -7.94 -3.60 16.44
CA LYS A 116 -8.98 -2.75 17.04
C LYS A 116 -9.75 -3.37 18.21
N LYS A 117 -9.49 -4.63 18.56
CA LYS A 117 -10.27 -5.41 19.53
C LYS A 117 -9.47 -5.66 20.81
#